data_AF-A0A357D4I1-F1
#
_entry.id   AF-A0A357D4I1-F1
#
_cell.length_a   1.000
_cell.length_b   1.000
_cell.length_c   1.000
_cell.angle_alpha   90.00
_cell.angle_beta   90.00
_cell.angle_gamma   90.00
#
_symmetry.space_group_name_H-M   'P 1'
#
loop_
_entity.id
_entity.type
_entity.pdbx_description
1 polymer ?
#
loop_
_entity_poly.entity_id
_entity_poly.type
_entity_poly.pdbx_seq_one_letter_code
_entity_poly.pdbx_strand_id
1 'polypeptide(L)'
;MTRTFAAVFPQVYIFPVHEWRGLDDIYEQNITLIATLNPDYQPKAVWQSKARQFHAQQLITEDVPTFVQTLVDDPLVFQETWLAGVPLLTDDYAPVDTLKNPLL
;
A
#
# COMPACT_ATOMS: atom_id res chain seq x y z
N MET A 1 -5.24 6.67 3.11
CA MET A 1 -3.94 6.77 2.41
C MET A 1 -3.88 5.94 1.13
N THR A 2 -4.32 4.68 1.11
CA THR A 2 -4.30 3.80 -0.09
C THR A 2 -4.93 4.45 -1.34
N ARG A 3 -6.09 5.11 -1.21
CA ARG A 3 -6.75 5.84 -2.31
C ARG A 3 -5.85 6.91 -2.94
N THR A 4 -5.08 7.66 -2.15
CA THR A 4 -4.16 8.69 -2.66
C THR A 4 -3.10 8.07 -3.57
N PHE A 5 -2.51 6.94 -3.17
CA PHE A 5 -1.54 6.23 -4.02
C PHE A 5 -2.18 5.65 -5.27
N ALA A 6 -3.37 5.04 -5.14
CA ALA A 6 -4.10 4.47 -6.29
C ALA A 6 -4.54 5.53 -7.32
N ALA A 7 -4.67 6.80 -6.92
CA ALA A 7 -4.97 7.90 -7.83
C ALA A 7 -3.78 8.33 -8.71
N VAL A 8 -2.55 7.96 -8.33
CA VAL A 8 -1.32 8.38 -9.01
C VAL A 8 -0.60 7.20 -9.66
N PHE A 9 -0.54 6.06 -8.98
CA PHE A 9 0.16 4.88 -9.44
C PHE A 9 -0.83 3.87 -10.04
N PRO A 10 -0.55 3.34 -11.24
CA PRO A 10 -1.43 2.36 -11.88
C PRO A 10 -1.53 1.04 -11.10
N GLN A 11 -0.55 0.74 -10.25
CA GLN A 11 -0.56 -0.47 -9.43
C GLN A 11 -0.10 -0.21 -8.00
N VAL A 12 -0.87 -0.74 -7.06
CA VAL A 12 -0.58 -0.70 -5.61
C VAL A 12 -0.69 -2.11 -5.03
N TYR A 13 0.21 -2.47 -4.12
CA TYR A 13 0.20 -3.68 -3.32
C TYR A 13 0.19 -3.31 -1.83
N ILE A 14 -0.60 -4.03 -1.04
CA ILE A 14 -0.76 -3.77 0.40
C ILE A 14 -0.39 -5.03 1.17
N PHE A 15 0.54 -4.89 2.11
CA PHE A 15 1.01 -5.94 2.99
C PHE A 15 0.82 -5.50 4.43
N PRO A 16 -0.23 -5.94 5.12
CA PRO A 16 -0.36 -5.73 6.56
C PRO A 16 0.78 -6.42 7.29
N VAL A 17 1.26 -5.80 8.37
CA VAL A 17 2.35 -6.36 9.20
C VAL A 17 1.89 -7.63 9.91
N HIS A 18 0.59 -7.74 10.20
CA HIS A 18 -0.03 -8.95 10.72
C HIS A 18 -0.93 -9.60 9.65
N GLU A 19 -1.78 -10.53 10.06
CA GLU A 19 -2.76 -11.14 9.17
C GLU A 19 -3.84 -10.13 8.76
N TRP A 20 -4.33 -10.27 7.53
CA TRP A 20 -5.53 -9.58 7.09
C TRP A 20 -6.74 -10.47 7.34
N ARG A 21 -7.66 -10.05 8.20
CA ARG A 21 -8.85 -10.84 8.57
C ARG A 21 -10.09 -10.53 7.72
N GLY A 22 -9.93 -9.82 6.62
CA GLY A 22 -11.05 -9.43 5.77
C GLY A 22 -11.71 -8.13 6.23
N LEU A 23 -12.99 -7.98 5.88
CA LEU A 23 -13.79 -6.79 6.20
C LEU A 23 -14.12 -6.64 7.68
N ASP A 24 -14.08 -7.74 8.44
CA ASP A 24 -14.35 -7.75 9.88
C ASP A 24 -13.09 -7.42 10.71
N ASP A 25 -11.99 -7.05 10.06
CA ASP A 25 -10.76 -6.64 10.73
C ASP A 25 -10.93 -5.24 11.33
N ILE A 26 -11.20 -5.20 12.64
CA ILE A 26 -11.44 -3.96 13.40
C ILE A 26 -10.17 -3.35 13.99
N TYR A 27 -9.01 -4.01 13.83
CA TYR A 27 -7.78 -3.58 14.48
C TYR A 27 -6.99 -2.61 13.60
N GLU A 28 -6.54 -1.51 14.22
CA GLU A 28 -5.53 -0.66 13.61
C GLU A 28 -4.21 -1.42 13.51
N GLN A 29 -3.65 -1.48 12.31
CA GLN A 29 -2.39 -2.16 12.06
C GLN A 29 -1.52 -1.40 11.08
N ASN A 30 -0.21 -1.54 11.26
CA ASN A 30 0.78 -1.05 10.32
C ASN A 30 0.65 -1.82 9.00
N ILE A 31 0.84 -1.10 7.89
CA ILE A 31 0.87 -1.66 6.55
C ILE A 31 2.16 -1.24 5.84
N THR A 32 2.69 -2.12 5.00
CA THR A 32 3.63 -1.76 3.94
C THR A 32 2.85 -1.63 2.64
N LEU A 33 3.00 -0.48 1.98
CA LEU A 33 2.38 -0.19 0.69
C LEU A 33 3.48 -0.07 -0.36
N ILE A 34 3.36 -0.83 -1.45
CA ILE A 34 4.24 -0.73 -2.61
C ILE A 34 3.40 -0.19 -3.76
N ALA A 35 3.76 0.99 -4.28
CA ALA A 35 3.12 1.59 -5.45
C ALA A 35 4.13 1.65 -6.61
N THR A 36 3.70 1.34 -7.82
CA THR A 36 4.59 1.26 -8.99
C THR A 36 3.93 1.81 -10.25
N LEU A 37 4.76 2.37 -11.13
CA LEU A 37 4.37 2.83 -12.47
C LEU A 37 4.20 1.68 -13.47
N ASN A 38 4.67 0.48 -13.14
CA ASN A 38 4.41 -0.70 -13.96
C ASN A 38 2.93 -1.12 -13.77
N PRO A 39 2.09 -1.07 -14.83
CA PRO A 39 0.69 -1.43 -14.73
C PRO A 39 0.46 -2.95 -14.61
N ASP A 40 1.48 -3.78 -14.86
CA ASP A 40 1.33 -5.23 -14.85
C ASP A 40 1.17 -5.75 -13.42
N TYR A 41 -0.07 -6.10 -13.06
CA TYR A 41 -0.37 -6.76 -11.80
C TYR A 41 0.34 -8.11 -11.70
N GLN A 42 1.04 -8.31 -10.59
CA GLN A 42 1.64 -9.58 -10.23
C GLN A 42 0.76 -10.26 -9.18
N PRO A 43 0.15 -11.41 -9.48
CA PRO A 43 -0.65 -12.16 -8.52
C PRO A 43 0.13 -12.50 -7.25
N LYS A 44 -0.58 -12.63 -6.13
CA LYS A 44 0.01 -13.02 -4.84
C LYS A 44 0.88 -14.27 -4.94
N ALA A 45 0.46 -15.27 -5.71
CA ALA A 45 1.23 -16.48 -5.97
C ALA A 45 2.61 -16.20 -6.57
N VAL A 46 2.75 -15.17 -7.43
CA VAL A 46 4.02 -14.79 -8.03
C VAL A 46 4.96 -14.18 -7.00
N TRP A 47 4.45 -13.28 -6.15
CA TRP A 47 5.21 -12.70 -5.03
C TRP A 47 5.72 -13.80 -4.08
N GLN A 48 4.82 -14.72 -3.71
CA GLN A 48 5.16 -15.87 -2.86
C GLN A 48 6.23 -16.76 -3.48
N SER A 49 6.13 -17.04 -4.78
CA SER A 49 7.12 -17.86 -5.48
C SER A 49 8.49 -17.19 -5.51
N LYS A 50 8.55 -15.90 -5.86
CA LYS A 50 9.80 -15.13 -5.91
C LYS A 50 10.47 -15.02 -4.54
N ALA A 51 9.69 -14.71 -3.49
CA ALA A 51 10.23 -14.61 -2.14
C ALA A 51 10.83 -15.94 -1.66
N ARG A 52 10.13 -17.06 -1.87
CA ARG A 52 10.67 -18.40 -1.54
C ARG A 52 11.95 -18.71 -2.30
N GLN A 53 11.98 -18.41 -3.60
CA GLN A 53 13.15 -18.64 -4.44
C GLN A 53 14.36 -17.82 -3.97
N PHE A 54 14.19 -16.51 -3.75
CA PHE A 54 15.28 -15.64 -3.34
C PHE A 54 15.79 -15.97 -1.94
N HIS A 55 14.90 -16.35 -1.01
CA HIS A 55 15.29 -16.79 0.31
C HIS A 55 16.08 -18.11 0.27
N ALA A 56 15.63 -19.09 -0.52
CA ALA A 56 16.34 -20.35 -0.72
C ALA A 56 17.73 -20.16 -1.36
N GLN A 57 17.87 -19.14 -2.20
CA GLN A 57 19.14 -18.75 -2.83
C GLN A 57 20.02 -17.86 -1.93
N GLN A 58 19.58 -17.53 -0.71
CA GLN A 58 20.25 -16.59 0.20
C GLN A 58 20.47 -15.19 -0.39
N LEU A 59 19.65 -14.79 -1.38
CA LEU A 59 19.66 -13.44 -1.94
C LEU A 59 18.94 -12.44 -1.03
N ILE A 60 18.04 -12.95 -0.19
CA ILE A 60 17.39 -12.22 0.91
C ILE A 60 17.52 -13.09 2.16
N THR A 61 17.86 -12.47 3.28
CA THR A 61 18.07 -13.17 4.56
C THR A 61 16.92 -13.00 5.53
N GLU A 62 16.12 -11.96 5.33
CA GLU A 62 14.91 -11.67 6.09
C GLU A 62 13.80 -12.66 5.70
N ASP A 63 12.87 -12.91 6.62
CA ASP A 63 11.70 -13.77 6.40
C ASP A 63 10.60 -13.07 5.57
N VAL A 64 10.99 -12.60 4.39
CA VAL A 64 10.08 -12.12 3.36
C VAL A 64 9.08 -13.20 2.91
N PRO A 65 9.43 -14.51 2.82
CA PRO A 65 8.47 -15.55 2.47
C PRO A 65 7.24 -15.63 3.37
N THR A 66 7.39 -15.43 4.69
CA THR A 66 6.25 -15.31 5.61
C THR A 66 5.49 -14.01 5.35
N PHE A 67 6.19 -12.89 5.21
CA PHE A 67 5.57 -11.58 5.01
C PHE A 67 4.70 -11.50 3.74
N VAL A 68 5.16 -12.03 2.59
CA VAL A 68 4.37 -11.98 1.34
C VAL A 68 3.07 -12.80 1.40
N GLN A 69 2.88 -13.63 2.44
CA GLN A 69 1.59 -14.29 2.68
C GLN A 69 0.51 -13.31 3.14
N THR A 70 0.88 -12.15 3.69
CA THR A 70 -0.09 -11.14 4.15
C THR A 70 -0.62 -10.26 3.03
N LEU A 71 -0.05 -10.33 1.82
CA LEU A 71 -0.51 -9.56 0.67
C LEU A 71 -2.04 -9.65 0.52
N VAL A 72 -2.68 -8.49 0.53
CA VAL A 72 -4.11 -8.37 0.29
C VAL A 72 -4.37 -8.64 -1.19
N ASP A 73 -5.15 -9.68 -1.44
CA ASP A 73 -5.57 -10.18 -2.76
C ASP A 73 -7.01 -9.75 -3.09
N ASP A 74 -7.76 -9.27 -2.10
CA ASP A 74 -9.18 -8.99 -2.26
C ASP A 74 -9.44 -7.82 -3.23
N PRO A 75 -10.16 -8.07 -4.35
CA PRO A 75 -10.50 -7.05 -5.33
C PRO A 75 -11.21 -5.83 -4.74
N LEU A 76 -12.00 -6.01 -3.66
CA LEU A 76 -12.76 -4.93 -3.03
C LEU A 76 -11.87 -3.78 -2.55
N VAL A 77 -10.65 -4.09 -2.08
CA VAL A 77 -9.71 -3.09 -1.54
C VAL A 77 -9.22 -2.11 -2.62
N PHE A 78 -9.37 -2.48 -3.88
CA PHE A 78 -8.95 -1.67 -5.04
C PHE A 78 -10.14 -1.14 -5.86
N GLN A 79 -11.39 -1.40 -5.45
CA GLN A 79 -12.57 -0.91 -6.16
C GLN A 79 -12.85 0.56 -5.83
N GLU A 80 -13.11 1.37 -6.87
CA GLU A 80 -13.45 2.78 -6.72
C GLU A 80 -14.68 3.01 -5.83
N THR A 81 -15.67 2.13 -5.92
CA THR A 81 -16.89 2.17 -5.10
C THR A 81 -16.59 2.01 -3.61
N TRP A 82 -15.68 1.10 -3.27
CA TRP A 82 -15.22 0.88 -1.91
C TRP A 82 -14.43 2.08 -1.38
N LEU A 83 -13.60 2.69 -2.24
CA LEU A 83 -12.75 3.82 -1.89
C LEU A 83 -13.47 5.18 -1.95
N ALA A 84 -14.72 5.23 -2.43
CA ALA A 84 -15.45 6.48 -2.68
C ALA A 84 -15.57 7.38 -1.44
N GLY A 85 -15.72 6.78 -0.25
CA GLY A 85 -15.81 7.50 1.03
C GLY A 85 -14.47 7.89 1.66
N VAL A 86 -13.34 7.42 1.13
CA VAL A 86 -12.01 7.71 1.68
C VAL A 86 -11.48 9.00 1.06
N PRO A 87 -11.17 10.08 1.79
CA PRO A 87 -10.69 11.32 1.16
C PRO A 87 -9.36 11.11 0.41
N LEU A 88 -9.20 11.83 -0.70
CA LEU A 88 -7.91 11.98 -1.35
C LEU A 88 -7.08 12.99 -0.53
N LEU A 89 -5.93 12.55 -0.03
CA LEU A 89 -5.02 13.45 0.67
C LEU A 89 -4.21 14.25 -0.35
N THR A 90 -4.26 15.56 -0.25
CA THR A 90 -3.38 16.51 -0.95
C THR A 90 -2.56 17.24 0.10
N ASP A 91 -1.53 17.98 -0.33
CA ASP A 91 -0.91 18.94 0.58
C ASP A 91 -1.96 19.97 1.03
N ASP A 92 -1.89 20.37 2.29
CA ASP A 92 -2.76 21.42 2.81
C ASP A 92 -2.36 22.74 2.14
N TYR A 93 -3.35 23.59 1.89
CA TYR A 93 -3.08 24.94 1.40
C TYR A 93 -2.20 25.69 2.42
N ALA A 94 -0.92 25.86 2.14
CA ALA A 94 -0.07 26.78 2.89
C ALA A 94 -0.51 28.22 2.58
N PRO A 95 -0.98 29.01 3.56
CA PRO A 95 -1.36 30.40 3.31
C PRO A 95 -0.12 31.18 2.88
N VAL A 96 0.04 31.38 1.58
CA VAL A 96 1.14 32.16 0.96
C VAL A 96 1.20 33.62 1.46
N ASP A 97 0.16 34.11 2.11
CA ASP A 97 0.11 35.47 2.68
C ASP A 97 1.02 35.65 3.91
N THR A 98 1.27 34.62 4.72
CA THR A 98 2.18 34.74 5.89
C THR A 98 3.66 34.71 5.50
N LEU A 99 3.99 34.28 4.28
CA LEU A 99 5.36 34.34 3.73
C LEU A 99 5.68 35.69 3.07
N LYS A 100 4.66 36.47 2.66
CA LYS A 100 4.85 37.81 2.08
C LYS A 100 4.87 38.92 3.11
N ASN A 101 4.22 38.74 4.26
CA ASN A 101 4.29 39.64 5.41
C ASN A 101 4.59 38.81 6.67
N PRO A 102 5.87 38.53 6.99
CA PRO A 102 6.20 37.99 8.30
C PRO A 102 5.67 38.96 9.36
N LEU A 103 4.95 38.41 10.35
CA LEU A 103 4.34 39.15 11.45
C LEU A 103 5.32 40.22 11.97
N LEU A 104 4.95 41.49 11.77
CA LEU A 104 5.53 42.64 12.47
C LEU A 104 5.21 42.55 13.96
#